data_AF-A0A0D8JCS0-F1
#
_entry.id   AF-A0A0D8JCS0-F1
#
_cell.length_a   1.000
_cell.length_b   1.000
_cell.length_c   1.000
_cell.angle_alpha   90.00
_cell.angle_beta   90.00
_cell.angle_gamma   90.00
#
_symmetry.space_group_name_H-M   'P 1'
#
loop_
_entity.id
_entity.type
_entity.pdbx_description
1 polymer ?
#
loop_
_entity_poly.entity_id
_entity_poly.type
_entity_poly.pdbx_seq_one_letter_code
_entity_poly.pdbx_strand_id
1 'polypeptide(L)'
;MKRIIFLLIGIFIVATACQDDYIETEDSLKSAKLEKTQTFKIKGWAEVIPDWDSGMFPCTPEDYGIAFCTRGWVTGHENILGTVVQEESTYEKVSCDVTITPDGPVAHNVVSADVLRTNGNRTYVICHMYINVATGDIWGHNDLVGGTGRFEGVSGTTQILEAVMVSETGGITWKEEGEITLILK
;
A
#
# COMPACT_ATOMS: atom_id res chain seq x y z
N MET A 1 62.87 33.40 6.93
CA MET A 1 61.98 32.32 6.44
C MET A 1 61.14 31.72 7.58
N LYS A 2 60.38 32.54 8.31
CA LYS A 2 59.43 32.09 9.36
C LYS A 2 58.10 32.86 9.34
N ARG A 3 57.87 33.70 8.30
CA ARG A 3 56.69 34.58 8.19
C ARG A 3 55.76 34.26 7.01
N ILE A 4 56.08 33.23 6.22
CA ILE A 4 55.29 32.86 5.02
C ILE A 4 54.50 31.55 5.23
N ILE A 5 54.83 30.76 6.26
CA ILE A 5 54.11 29.49 6.55
C ILE A 5 52.78 29.72 7.29
N PHE A 6 52.63 30.81 8.04
CA PHE A 6 51.38 31.12 8.75
C PHE A 6 50.24 31.59 7.81
N LEU A 7 50.55 31.96 6.56
CA LEU A 7 49.56 32.43 5.59
C LEU A 7 48.89 31.27 4.81
N LEU A 8 49.41 30.04 4.91
CA LEU A 8 48.85 28.86 4.23
C LEU A 8 47.96 27.98 5.12
N ILE A 9 47.95 28.20 6.43
CA ILE A 9 47.00 27.53 7.36
C ILE A 9 45.70 28.36 7.49
N GLY A 10 45.73 29.66 7.19
CA GLY A 10 44.57 30.56 7.23
C GLY A 10 43.61 30.45 6.05
N ILE A 11 43.95 29.72 4.98
CA ILE A 11 43.09 29.55 3.79
C ILE A 11 42.38 28.19 3.79
N PHE A 12 42.78 27.25 4.65
CA PHE A 12 42.14 25.93 4.74
C PHE A 12 40.96 25.85 5.73
N ILE A 13 40.68 26.92 6.47
CA ILE A 13 39.54 26.99 7.41
C ILE A 13 38.30 27.65 6.77
N VAL A 14 38.45 28.26 5.58
CA VAL A 14 37.36 28.94 4.86
C VAL A 14 36.65 28.02 3.85
N ALA A 15 37.03 26.74 3.76
CA ALA A 15 36.42 25.77 2.84
C ALA A 15 35.59 24.67 3.53
N THR A 16 35.44 24.71 4.86
CA THR A 16 34.52 23.82 5.62
C THR A 16 33.41 24.57 6.35
N ALA A 17 33.26 25.88 6.10
CA ALA A 17 32.17 26.71 6.63
C ALA A 17 30.97 26.83 5.65
N CYS A 18 30.79 25.83 4.77
CA CYS A 18 29.57 25.63 3.99
C CYS A 18 28.80 24.36 4.46
N GLN A 19 28.97 23.96 5.72
CA GLN A 19 27.82 23.45 6.47
C GLN A 19 27.20 24.68 7.11
N ASP A 20 26.10 25.15 6.52
CA ASP A 20 24.93 25.73 7.19
C ASP A 20 24.11 26.53 6.18
N ASP A 21 23.46 25.82 5.25
CA ASP A 21 22.10 26.23 4.84
C ASP A 21 21.10 25.55 5.81
N TYR A 22 21.32 25.75 7.11
CA TYR A 22 20.25 25.69 8.08
C TYR A 22 19.63 27.08 8.06
N ILE A 23 18.47 27.20 7.44
CA ILE A 23 17.63 28.38 7.61
C ILE A 23 17.30 28.44 9.11
N GLU A 24 17.92 29.35 9.84
CA GLU A 24 17.39 29.82 11.11
C GLU A 24 16.03 30.46 10.82
N THR A 25 14.97 29.68 10.94
CA THR A 25 13.63 30.25 11.08
C THR A 25 13.50 30.77 12.50
N GLU A 26 13.93 32.01 12.71
CA GLU A 26 13.33 32.85 13.74
C GLU A 26 11.81 32.84 13.51
N ASP A 27 11.08 32.38 14.52
CA ASP A 27 9.64 32.58 14.71
C ASP A 27 8.64 31.73 13.90
N SER A 28 8.78 30.40 13.89
CA SER A 28 7.65 29.50 13.51
C SER A 28 7.36 28.30 14.43
N LEU A 29 7.99 28.17 15.60
CA LEU A 29 7.72 27.07 16.56
C LEU A 29 6.39 27.21 17.33
N LYS A 30 5.41 27.93 16.77
CA LYS A 30 4.01 27.77 17.17
C LYS A 30 3.44 26.54 16.47
N SER A 31 3.49 25.41 17.20
CA SER A 31 2.68 24.21 16.98
C SER A 31 3.05 23.32 15.79
N ALA A 32 4.28 22.82 15.74
CA ALA A 32 4.46 21.44 15.26
C ALA A 32 3.98 20.52 16.39
N LYS A 33 2.69 20.19 16.43
CA LYS A 33 2.18 19.14 17.33
C LYS A 33 2.89 17.87 16.88
N LEU A 34 3.90 17.41 17.63
CA LEU A 34 4.61 16.17 17.33
C LEU A 34 3.59 15.03 17.33
N GLU A 35 3.14 14.63 16.16
CA GLU A 35 2.25 13.50 15.98
C GLU A 35 3.00 12.23 16.38
N LYS A 36 2.52 11.57 17.41
CA LYS A 36 3.15 10.35 17.90
C LYS A 36 2.76 9.22 16.96
N THR A 37 3.70 8.65 16.23
CA THR A 37 3.41 7.48 15.39
C THR A 37 3.75 6.18 16.12
N GLN A 38 3.05 5.10 15.77
CA GLN A 38 3.41 3.75 16.21
C GLN A 38 3.15 2.74 15.10
N THR A 39 4.11 1.85 14.89
CA THR A 39 4.01 0.74 13.95
C THR A 39 3.51 -0.52 14.64
N PHE A 40 2.57 -1.21 14.00
CA PHE A 40 1.92 -2.42 14.47
C PHE A 40 2.05 -3.52 13.43
N LYS A 41 2.23 -4.75 13.90
CA LYS A 41 2.15 -5.94 13.05
C LYS A 41 0.71 -6.29 12.76
N ILE A 42 0.39 -6.40 11.48
CA ILE A 42 -0.90 -6.83 10.97
C ILE A 42 -0.84 -8.29 10.61
N LYS A 43 -1.86 -9.02 11.05
CA LYS A 43 -2.17 -10.37 10.59
C LYS A 43 -3.67 -10.51 10.43
N GLY A 44 -4.08 -11.16 9.35
CA GLY A 44 -5.49 -11.31 9.03
C GLY A 44 -5.74 -12.24 7.87
N TRP A 45 -6.96 -12.16 7.36
CA TRP A 45 -7.37 -12.75 6.11
C TRP A 45 -8.35 -11.81 5.41
N ALA A 46 -8.38 -11.87 4.10
CA ALA A 46 -9.32 -11.14 3.28
C ALA A 46 -9.79 -11.99 2.10
N GLU A 47 -10.94 -11.62 1.55
CA GLU A 47 -11.48 -12.17 0.32
C GLU A 47 -12.06 -11.04 -0.53
N VAL A 48 -11.77 -11.07 -1.83
CA VAL A 48 -12.48 -10.27 -2.83
C VAL A 48 -13.54 -11.12 -3.52
N ILE A 49 -14.76 -10.60 -3.61
CA ILE A 49 -15.91 -11.25 -4.24
C ILE A 49 -16.29 -10.44 -5.47
N PRO A 50 -16.17 -10.99 -6.69
CA PRO A 50 -16.49 -10.26 -7.92
C PRO A 50 -17.98 -9.95 -8.07
N ASP A 51 -18.30 -8.74 -8.53
CA ASP A 51 -19.62 -8.38 -9.05
C ASP A 51 -19.67 -8.76 -10.54
N TRP A 52 -20.23 -9.92 -10.85
CA TRP A 52 -20.34 -10.44 -12.22
C TRP A 52 -21.20 -9.56 -13.14
N ASP A 53 -22.06 -8.71 -12.58
CA ASP A 53 -22.89 -7.78 -13.33
C ASP A 53 -22.19 -6.43 -13.59
N SER A 54 -20.99 -6.22 -13.04
CA SER A 54 -20.23 -4.97 -13.20
C SER A 54 -19.52 -4.80 -14.54
N GLY A 55 -19.58 -5.81 -15.39
CA GLY A 55 -18.79 -5.88 -16.62
C GLY A 55 -17.32 -6.22 -16.36
N MET A 56 -16.59 -6.43 -17.46
CA MET A 56 -15.21 -6.91 -17.44
C MET A 56 -14.24 -5.78 -17.78
N PHE A 57 -13.17 -5.68 -17.01
CA PHE A 57 -12.01 -4.85 -17.27
C PHE A 57 -10.96 -5.71 -18.01
N PRO A 58 -10.70 -5.46 -19.30
CA PRO A 58 -9.71 -6.20 -20.06
C PRO A 58 -8.29 -5.83 -19.61
N CYS A 59 -7.41 -6.82 -19.55
CA CYS A 59 -6.01 -6.59 -19.28
C CYS A 59 -5.25 -6.23 -20.55
N THR A 60 -4.20 -5.43 -20.41
CA THR A 60 -3.35 -5.00 -21.53
C THR A 60 -2.09 -5.87 -21.61
N PRO A 61 -1.66 -6.33 -22.79
CA PRO A 61 -2.34 -6.27 -24.09
C PRO A 61 -3.63 -7.11 -24.15
N GLU A 62 -4.67 -6.59 -24.82
CA GLU A 62 -5.97 -7.26 -24.95
C GLU A 62 -5.91 -8.57 -25.74
N ASP A 63 -4.91 -8.74 -26.62
CA ASP A 63 -4.71 -9.93 -27.44
C ASP A 63 -4.57 -11.24 -26.62
N TYR A 64 -4.25 -11.13 -25.32
CA TYR A 64 -4.18 -12.27 -24.42
C TYR A 64 -5.56 -12.74 -23.91
N GLY A 65 -6.63 -11.97 -24.12
CA GLY A 65 -8.00 -12.36 -23.76
C GLY A 65 -8.25 -12.50 -22.25
N ILE A 66 -7.38 -11.92 -21.41
CA ILE A 66 -7.50 -11.96 -19.95
C ILE A 66 -8.30 -10.74 -19.51
N ALA A 67 -9.32 -10.96 -18.69
CA ALA A 67 -10.14 -9.88 -18.13
C ALA A 67 -10.65 -10.28 -16.74
N PHE A 68 -10.91 -9.27 -15.90
CA PHE A 68 -11.44 -9.45 -14.55
C PHE A 68 -12.69 -8.57 -14.35
N CYS A 69 -13.53 -8.89 -13.37
CA CYS A 69 -14.66 -8.01 -13.02
C CYS A 69 -14.15 -6.61 -12.64
N THR A 70 -14.90 -5.59 -13.06
CA THR A 70 -14.54 -4.18 -12.86
C THR A 70 -14.59 -3.79 -11.39
N ARG A 71 -15.51 -4.37 -10.61
CA ARG A 71 -15.66 -4.11 -9.18
C ARG A 71 -16.17 -5.34 -8.45
N GLY A 72 -16.28 -5.22 -7.13
CA GLY A 72 -16.91 -6.22 -6.29
C GLY A 72 -16.88 -5.82 -4.83
N TRP A 73 -17.02 -6.80 -3.95
CA TRP A 73 -17.02 -6.63 -2.51
C TRP A 73 -15.73 -7.15 -1.89
N VAL A 74 -15.43 -6.65 -0.69
CA VAL A 74 -14.33 -7.11 0.14
C VAL A 74 -14.89 -7.60 1.47
N THR A 75 -14.41 -8.74 1.95
CA THR A 75 -14.68 -9.24 3.31
C THR A 75 -13.38 -9.72 3.95
N GLY A 76 -13.36 -9.88 5.28
CA GLY A 76 -12.13 -10.24 5.98
C GLY A 76 -12.07 -9.80 7.43
N HIS A 77 -10.93 -10.07 8.05
CA HIS A 77 -10.62 -9.65 9.42
C HIS A 77 -9.11 -9.50 9.63
N GLU A 78 -8.72 -8.40 10.25
CA GLU A 78 -7.34 -8.17 10.71
C GLU A 78 -7.30 -7.85 12.21
N ASN A 79 -6.23 -8.30 12.85
CA ASN A 79 -6.03 -8.16 14.30
C ASN A 79 -6.11 -6.73 14.84
N ILE A 80 -5.65 -5.71 14.09
CA ILE A 80 -5.68 -4.31 14.53
C ILE A 80 -6.85 -3.54 13.91
N LEU A 81 -7.12 -3.76 12.62
CA LEU A 81 -8.13 -3.01 11.88
C LEU A 81 -9.56 -3.49 12.18
N GLY A 82 -9.72 -4.77 12.52
CA GLY A 82 -10.98 -5.42 12.84
C GLY A 82 -11.64 -6.11 11.64
N THR A 83 -12.87 -6.56 11.85
CA THR A 83 -13.69 -7.25 10.84
C THR A 83 -14.24 -6.27 9.81
N VAL A 84 -14.25 -6.69 8.55
CA VAL A 84 -14.84 -5.95 7.43
C VAL A 84 -16.36 -6.07 7.42
N VAL A 85 -17.06 -4.99 7.10
CA VAL A 85 -18.51 -4.97 6.82
C VAL A 85 -18.69 -5.12 5.31
N GLN A 86 -18.94 -6.35 4.85
CA GLN A 86 -18.88 -6.70 3.43
C GLN A 86 -19.82 -5.87 2.56
N GLU A 87 -21.05 -5.63 3.02
CA GLU A 87 -22.10 -4.92 2.28
C GLU A 87 -21.74 -3.46 1.99
N GLU A 88 -20.81 -2.88 2.76
CA GLU A 88 -20.34 -1.50 2.65
C GLU A 88 -18.87 -1.37 2.23
N SER A 89 -18.25 -2.49 1.86
CA SER A 89 -16.83 -2.58 1.52
C SER A 89 -16.67 -3.08 0.09
N THR A 90 -16.11 -2.24 -0.77
CA THR A 90 -16.04 -2.48 -2.21
C THR A 90 -14.65 -2.28 -2.75
N TYR A 91 -14.35 -2.91 -3.89
CA TYR A 91 -13.15 -2.62 -4.67
C TYR A 91 -13.53 -2.23 -6.10
N GLU A 92 -12.68 -1.45 -6.75
CA GLU A 92 -12.75 -1.09 -8.16
C GLU A 92 -11.40 -1.34 -8.84
N LYS A 93 -11.45 -1.79 -10.11
CA LYS A 93 -10.27 -2.03 -10.92
C LYS A 93 -9.63 -0.71 -11.32
N VAL A 94 -8.32 -0.60 -11.10
CA VAL A 94 -7.50 0.56 -11.48
C VAL A 94 -6.75 0.25 -12.76
N SER A 95 -6.07 -0.91 -12.80
CA SER A 95 -5.35 -1.37 -13.98
C SER A 95 -5.26 -2.89 -14.03
N CYS A 96 -4.95 -3.41 -15.21
CA CYS A 96 -4.55 -4.80 -15.38
C CYS A 96 -3.57 -4.91 -16.55
N ASP A 97 -2.37 -5.40 -16.27
CA ASP A 97 -1.31 -5.58 -17.25
C ASP A 97 -0.85 -7.04 -17.27
N VAL A 98 -0.58 -7.58 -18.46
CA VAL A 98 -0.15 -8.97 -18.65
C VAL A 98 1.29 -8.98 -19.12
N THR A 99 2.13 -9.71 -18.39
CA THR A 99 3.51 -10.00 -18.78
C THR A 99 3.67 -11.48 -19.04
N ILE A 100 4.32 -11.84 -20.15
CA ILE A 100 4.65 -13.24 -20.46
C ILE A 100 5.92 -13.64 -19.74
N THR A 101 5.83 -14.72 -18.95
CA THR A 101 6.96 -15.34 -18.25
C THR A 101 7.19 -16.76 -18.77
N PRO A 102 8.33 -17.40 -18.47
CA PRO A 102 8.55 -18.80 -18.82
C PRO A 102 7.48 -19.76 -18.27
N ASP A 103 6.90 -19.45 -17.12
CA ASP A 103 5.90 -20.27 -16.43
C ASP A 103 4.46 -19.93 -16.86
N GLY A 104 4.29 -18.99 -17.79
CA GLY A 104 2.98 -18.58 -18.32
C GLY A 104 2.72 -17.07 -18.25
N PRO A 105 1.53 -16.62 -18.69
CA PRO A 105 1.12 -15.23 -18.58
C PRO A 105 0.85 -14.87 -17.11
N VAL A 106 1.41 -13.75 -16.66
CA VAL A 106 1.17 -13.20 -15.33
C VAL A 106 0.39 -11.91 -15.49
N ALA A 107 -0.83 -11.89 -14.96
CA ALA A 107 -1.65 -10.69 -14.87
C ALA A 107 -1.31 -9.94 -13.58
N HIS A 108 -0.78 -8.73 -13.70
CA HIS A 108 -0.68 -7.76 -12.62
C HIS A 108 -1.99 -6.97 -12.56
N ASN A 109 -2.80 -7.32 -11.58
CA ASN A 109 -4.10 -6.74 -11.33
C ASN A 109 -4.01 -5.73 -10.18
N VAL A 110 -4.40 -4.48 -10.44
CA VAL A 110 -4.41 -3.42 -9.43
C VAL A 110 -5.84 -2.99 -9.16
N VAL A 111 -6.24 -3.02 -7.89
CA VAL A 111 -7.55 -2.54 -7.43
C VAL A 111 -7.40 -1.51 -6.32
N SER A 112 -8.35 -0.58 -6.26
CA SER A 112 -8.54 0.31 -5.11
C SER A 112 -9.74 -0.18 -4.33
N ALA A 113 -9.62 -0.25 -3.00
CA ALA A 113 -10.68 -0.70 -2.11
C ALA A 113 -11.00 0.34 -1.04
N ASP A 114 -12.31 0.55 -0.82
CA ASP A 114 -12.85 1.28 0.32
C ASP A 114 -13.47 0.25 1.27
N VAL A 115 -12.89 0.13 2.47
CA VAL A 115 -13.21 -0.94 3.42
C VAL A 115 -13.74 -0.35 4.71
N LEU A 116 -15.02 -0.59 5.01
CA LEU A 116 -15.63 -0.28 6.29
C LEU A 116 -15.36 -1.40 7.29
N ARG A 117 -14.95 -1.05 8.50
CA ARG A 117 -14.76 -1.99 9.60
C ARG A 117 -15.91 -1.92 10.60
N THR A 118 -16.14 -3.00 11.35
CA THR A 118 -17.20 -3.07 12.38
C THR A 118 -17.04 -2.06 13.52
N ASN A 119 -15.87 -1.43 13.65
CA ASN A 119 -15.62 -0.31 14.56
C ASN A 119 -16.03 1.07 13.99
N GLY A 120 -16.67 1.10 12.81
CA GLY A 120 -17.17 2.32 12.16
C GLY A 120 -16.13 3.14 11.40
N ASN A 121 -14.86 2.73 11.40
CA ASN A 121 -13.80 3.42 10.65
C ASN A 121 -13.64 2.81 9.25
N ARG A 122 -13.24 3.63 8.28
CA ARG A 122 -12.87 3.21 6.93
C ARG A 122 -11.35 3.16 6.76
N THR A 123 -10.89 2.26 5.91
CA THR A 123 -9.51 2.18 5.43
C THR A 123 -9.52 2.11 3.92
N TYR A 124 -8.60 2.84 3.28
CA TYR A 124 -8.42 2.87 1.84
C TYR A 124 -7.18 2.07 1.48
N VAL A 125 -7.35 1.10 0.60
CA VAL A 125 -6.32 0.09 0.29
C VAL A 125 -6.10 0.01 -1.21
N ILE A 126 -4.85 0.02 -1.66
CA ILE A 126 -4.48 -0.34 -3.03
C ILE A 126 -3.92 -1.76 -2.99
N CYS A 127 -4.55 -2.68 -3.71
CA CYS A 127 -4.09 -4.06 -3.79
C CYS A 127 -3.37 -4.27 -5.12
N HIS A 128 -2.15 -4.79 -5.04
CA HIS A 128 -1.33 -5.22 -6.16
C HIS A 128 -1.26 -6.74 -6.17
N MET A 129 -2.07 -7.37 -7.01
CA MET A 129 -2.17 -8.82 -7.12
C MET A 129 -1.55 -9.31 -8.42
N TYR A 130 -0.77 -10.37 -8.35
CA TYR A 130 -0.17 -11.04 -9.49
C TYR A 130 -0.75 -12.43 -9.59
N ILE A 131 -1.26 -12.79 -10.76
CA ILE A 131 -1.92 -14.06 -11.02
C ILE A 131 -1.23 -14.70 -12.22
N ASN A 132 -0.53 -15.81 -12.01
CA ASN A 132 -0.09 -16.65 -13.12
C ASN A 132 -1.30 -17.44 -13.61
N VAL A 133 -1.82 -17.10 -14.78
CA VAL A 133 -3.06 -17.71 -15.31
C VAL A 133 -2.84 -19.15 -15.79
N ALA A 134 -1.60 -19.57 -16.01
CA ALA A 134 -1.27 -20.93 -16.43
C ALA A 134 -1.14 -21.89 -15.22
N THR A 135 -0.52 -21.44 -14.12
CA THR A 135 -0.32 -22.27 -12.93
C THR A 135 -1.42 -22.11 -11.89
N GLY A 136 -2.11 -20.96 -11.89
CA GLY A 136 -3.06 -20.57 -10.84
C GLY A 136 -2.40 -19.99 -9.60
N ASP A 137 -1.08 -19.74 -9.62
CA ASP A 137 -0.39 -19.12 -8.49
C ASP A 137 -0.78 -17.65 -8.34
N ILE A 138 -1.03 -17.24 -7.10
CA ILE A 138 -1.47 -15.88 -6.75
C ILE A 138 -0.57 -15.34 -5.63
N TRP A 139 -0.03 -14.13 -5.83
CA TRP A 139 0.80 -13.43 -4.83
C TRP A 139 0.64 -11.92 -4.98
N GLY A 140 1.18 -11.15 -4.04
CA GLY A 140 1.09 -9.69 -4.11
C GLY A 140 1.17 -9.01 -2.75
N HIS A 141 0.68 -7.77 -2.70
CA HIS A 141 0.63 -6.97 -1.49
C HIS A 141 -0.54 -5.98 -1.50
N ASN A 142 -0.92 -5.51 -0.33
CA ASN A 142 -1.92 -4.48 -0.09
C ASN A 142 -1.26 -3.29 0.59
N ASP A 143 -1.43 -2.10 0.02
CA ASP A 143 -0.96 -0.85 0.60
C ASP A 143 -2.12 -0.09 1.23
N LEU A 144 -2.04 0.16 2.54
CA LEU A 144 -2.94 1.08 3.21
C LEU A 144 -2.49 2.50 2.91
N VAL A 145 -3.34 3.25 2.22
CA VAL A 145 -3.04 4.62 1.76
C VAL A 145 -3.84 5.70 2.51
N GLY A 146 -4.74 5.28 3.40
CA GLY A 146 -5.44 6.19 4.29
C GLY A 146 -6.57 5.53 5.07
N GLY A 147 -7.26 6.33 5.88
CA GLY A 147 -8.40 5.87 6.66
C GLY A 147 -9.10 7.01 7.40
N THR A 148 -10.13 6.67 8.16
CA THR A 148 -10.93 7.63 8.92
C THR A 148 -10.87 7.35 10.42
N GLY A 149 -11.29 8.34 11.22
CA GLY A 149 -11.38 8.24 12.68
C GLY A 149 -10.05 7.87 13.32
N ARG A 150 -9.97 6.69 13.94
CA ARG A 150 -8.72 6.22 14.60
C ARG A 150 -7.61 5.81 13.62
N PHE A 151 -7.94 5.67 12.34
CA PHE A 151 -7.02 5.28 11.27
C PHE A 151 -6.72 6.44 10.32
N GLU A 152 -7.05 7.66 10.70
CA GLU A 152 -6.67 8.84 9.93
C GLU A 152 -5.14 8.93 9.82
N GLY A 153 -4.64 9.02 8.59
CA GLY A 153 -3.20 9.00 8.28
C GLY A 153 -2.51 7.65 8.45
N VAL A 154 -3.26 6.53 8.51
CA VAL A 154 -2.67 5.19 8.46
C VAL A 154 -1.89 5.00 7.16
N SER A 155 -0.73 4.36 7.27
CA SER A 155 0.08 3.92 6.12
C SER A 155 0.72 2.57 6.41
N GLY A 156 0.89 1.71 5.41
CA GLY A 156 1.65 0.47 5.57
C GLY A 156 1.35 -0.52 4.48
N THR A 157 1.98 -1.70 4.57
CA THR A 157 1.87 -2.74 3.55
C THR A 157 1.67 -4.10 4.21
N THR A 158 0.74 -4.90 3.68
CA THR A 158 0.57 -6.32 3.99
C THR A 158 0.86 -7.18 2.76
N GLN A 159 1.46 -8.35 2.97
CA GLN A 159 1.72 -9.32 1.91
C GLN A 159 0.53 -10.26 1.75
N ILE A 160 0.23 -10.63 0.50
CA ILE A 160 -0.76 -11.65 0.16
C ILE A 160 -0.09 -13.02 0.25
N LEU A 161 -0.58 -13.85 1.17
CA LEU A 161 -0.04 -15.18 1.47
C LEU A 161 -1.12 -16.24 1.30
N GLU A 162 -0.74 -17.42 0.81
CA GLU A 162 -1.64 -18.57 0.68
C GLU A 162 -2.94 -18.23 -0.07
N ALA A 163 -2.84 -17.42 -1.12
CA ALA A 163 -4.00 -16.99 -1.89
C ALA A 163 -4.58 -18.12 -2.74
N VAL A 164 -5.90 -18.28 -2.71
CA VAL A 164 -6.64 -19.32 -3.43
C VAL A 164 -7.97 -18.80 -3.97
N MET A 165 -8.43 -19.39 -5.08
CA MET A 165 -9.76 -19.15 -5.62
C MET A 165 -10.84 -19.76 -4.72
N VAL A 166 -11.93 -19.04 -4.50
CA VAL A 166 -13.12 -19.50 -3.77
C VAL A 166 -14.18 -19.90 -4.79
N SER A 167 -14.53 -21.19 -4.85
CA SER A 167 -15.45 -21.74 -5.85
C SER A 167 -16.86 -21.18 -5.76
N GLU A 168 -17.32 -20.88 -4.54
CA GLU A 168 -18.67 -20.47 -4.21
C GLU A 168 -18.95 -19.03 -4.65
N THR A 169 -17.98 -18.15 -4.47
CA THR A 169 -18.09 -16.72 -4.78
C THR A 169 -17.47 -16.38 -6.13
N GLY A 170 -16.61 -17.25 -6.67
CA GLY A 170 -15.71 -16.94 -7.79
C GLY A 170 -14.60 -15.96 -7.39
N GLY A 171 -14.44 -15.71 -6.09
CA GLY A 171 -13.50 -14.76 -5.51
C GLY A 171 -12.10 -15.31 -5.29
N ILE A 172 -11.25 -14.50 -4.67
CA ILE A 172 -9.91 -14.88 -4.21
C ILE A 172 -9.82 -14.56 -2.73
N THR A 173 -9.46 -15.56 -1.92
CA THR A 173 -9.18 -15.39 -0.48
C THR A 173 -7.71 -15.60 -0.19
N TRP A 174 -7.17 -14.90 0.81
CA TRP A 174 -5.77 -15.01 1.22
C TRP A 174 -5.61 -14.71 2.71
N LYS A 175 -4.48 -15.14 3.27
CA LYS A 175 -3.97 -14.64 4.54
C LYS A 175 -3.09 -13.42 4.29
N GLU A 176 -3.10 -12.48 5.21
CA GLU A 176 -2.22 -11.31 5.11
C GLU A 176 -1.36 -11.11 6.34
N GLU A 177 -0.11 -10.70 6.11
CA GLU A 177 0.83 -10.33 7.16
C GLU A 177 1.67 -9.12 6.73
N GLY A 178 1.86 -8.17 7.63
CA GLY A 178 2.69 -7.01 7.36
C GLY A 178 2.72 -6.03 8.52
N GLU A 179 2.96 -4.76 8.20
CA GLU A 179 3.09 -3.70 9.20
C GLU A 179 2.35 -2.44 8.76
N ILE A 180 1.66 -1.80 9.71
CA ILE A 180 1.04 -0.50 9.50
C ILE A 180 1.55 0.48 10.55
N THR A 181 1.66 1.74 10.17
CA THR A 181 1.96 2.86 11.04
C THR A 181 0.71 3.69 11.23
N LEU A 182 0.36 3.91 12.50
CA LEU A 182 -0.77 4.75 12.90
C LEU A 182 -0.26 6.07 13.50
N ILE A 183 -1.01 7.14 13.25
CA ILE A 183 -0.87 8.41 13.95
C ILE A 183 -1.71 8.34 15.23
N LEU A 184 -1.04 8.38 16.39
CA LEU A 184 -1.68 8.37 17.69
C LEU A 184 -2.08 9.80 18.07
N LYS A 185 -3.38 9.99 18.33
CA LYS A 185 -3.97 11.27 18.73
C LYS A 185 -4.15 11.38 20.25
#